data_AF-A0AAI8SQQ1-F1
#
_entry.id   AF-A0AAI8SQQ1-F1
#
_cell.length_a   1.000
_cell.length_b   1.000
_cell.length_c   1.000
_cell.angle_alpha   90.00
_cell.angle_beta   90.00
_cell.angle_gamma   90.00
#
_symmetry.space_group_name_H-M   'P 1'
#
loop_
_entity.id
_entity.type
_entity.pdbx_description
1 polymer ?
#
loop_
_entity_poly.entity_id
_entity_poly.type
_entity_poly.pdbx_seq_one_letter_code
_entity_poly.pdbx_strand_id
1 'polypeptide(L)'
;MTDTVKVSVDRSSVAMGDDVESHREFWVFPESATVDDLLVEISSHFLPGIAGPAGWRVYLGTRRDERQEIGLIYTRDDLGQQDQICRLSAGKTTLGELARRTGLPELDVYASYLTFDRARPLALDEITGGATFTGCRPDKLESEAAADAKRDWVMLRELDRRAAAVAGTRRDWVRRTLLAAPPPWIDVFIARNFHYLTELHCPASMALAAKLLGVNESPPEDFAARAHADVRPNVVILAMVLAAFEWGTERDRWRVGERPYRKAYLELLAHCGYRLSPIEQVMAGHIGIEQLKLSEADSARLDRIRQLRDQQHQLRMNRYYRKTLSEEQYRAAIEPVHAELSSLGELPGPM
;
A
#
# COMPACT_ATOMS: atom_id res chain seq x y z
N MET A 1 15.38 32.27 -6.39
CA MET A 1 15.24 32.01 -4.93
C MET A 1 15.43 30.52 -4.78
N THR A 2 16.36 30.09 -3.93
CA THR A 2 16.61 28.65 -3.72
C THR A 2 15.41 28.08 -2.98
N ASP A 3 14.73 27.10 -3.57
CA ASP A 3 13.61 26.43 -2.92
C ASP A 3 14.13 25.71 -1.66
N THR A 4 13.48 25.98 -0.52
CA THR A 4 13.89 25.51 0.80
C THR A 4 12.74 24.81 1.50
N VAL A 5 13.07 23.88 2.38
CA VAL A 5 12.14 23.16 3.25
C VAL A 5 12.41 23.57 4.68
N LYS A 6 11.36 24.00 5.38
CA LYS A 6 11.39 24.14 6.83
C LYS A 6 11.18 22.77 7.45
N VAL A 7 12.04 22.42 8.39
CA VAL A 7 11.97 21.17 9.13
C VAL A 7 11.79 21.54 10.59
N SER A 8 10.68 21.12 11.20
CA SER A 8 10.52 21.20 12.64
C SER A 8 10.95 19.88 13.24
N VAL A 9 11.94 19.89 14.11
CA VAL A 9 12.46 18.67 14.73
C VAL A 9 12.22 18.70 16.24
N ASP A 10 11.81 17.59 16.82
CA ASP A 10 11.63 17.43 18.26
C ASP A 10 12.07 16.03 18.70
N ARG A 11 12.30 15.81 19.99
CA ARG A 11 12.75 14.51 20.53
C ARG A 11 12.09 14.14 21.84
N SER A 12 12.11 12.85 22.15
CA SER A 12 11.77 12.33 23.47
C SER A 12 12.78 12.80 24.52
N SER A 13 12.25 12.98 25.74
CA SER A 13 13.05 13.19 26.94
C SER A 13 13.68 11.88 27.39
N VAL A 14 14.92 11.94 27.86
CA VAL A 14 15.72 10.75 28.20
C VAL A 14 15.90 10.55 29.70
N ALA A 15 15.64 11.59 30.50
CA ALA A 15 15.71 11.56 31.95
C ALA A 15 14.75 12.58 32.57
N MET A 16 14.46 12.42 33.87
CA MET A 16 13.73 13.43 34.66
C MET A 16 14.50 14.75 34.63
N GLY A 17 13.84 15.84 34.23
CA GLY A 17 14.47 17.16 34.14
C GLY A 17 14.99 17.52 32.74
N ASP A 18 15.12 16.56 31.83
CA ASP A 18 15.38 16.83 30.40
C ASP A 18 14.13 17.46 29.75
N ASP A 19 12.93 17.14 30.26
CA ASP A 19 11.65 17.67 29.80
C ASP A 19 11.26 19.06 30.34
N VAL A 20 12.18 19.76 31.01
CA VAL A 20 11.92 21.10 31.59
C VAL A 20 11.82 22.17 30.50
N GLU A 21 12.51 21.97 29.38
CA GLU A 21 12.46 22.83 28.22
C GLU A 21 11.97 22.06 26.98
N SER A 22 11.42 22.79 26.01
CA SER A 22 11.04 22.19 24.73
C SER A 22 12.31 21.84 23.96
N HIS A 23 12.43 20.58 23.52
CA HIS A 23 13.52 20.17 22.62
C HIS A 23 13.29 20.56 21.16
N ARG A 24 12.14 21.20 20.87
CA ARG A 24 11.77 21.53 19.50
C ARG A 24 12.71 22.57 18.89
N GLU A 25 13.31 22.22 17.76
CA GLU A 25 14.11 23.11 16.92
C GLU A 25 13.48 23.30 15.54
N PHE A 26 13.91 24.34 14.84
CA PHE A 26 13.44 24.68 13.49
C PHE A 26 14.64 24.89 12.58
N TRP A 27 14.74 24.04 11.57
CA TRP A 27 15.84 24.02 10.62
C TRP A 27 15.37 24.40 9.22
N VAL A 28 16.30 24.88 8.40
CA VAL A 28 16.03 25.21 7.00
C VAL A 28 17.04 24.46 6.14
N PHE A 29 16.52 23.60 5.28
CA PHE A 29 17.32 22.85 4.32
C PHE A 29 17.00 23.30 2.89
N PRO A 30 17.95 23.23 1.94
CA PRO A 30 17.63 23.22 0.52
C PRO A 30 16.67 22.07 0.19
N GLU A 31 15.75 22.26 -0.76
CA GLU A 31 14.87 21.16 -1.23
C GLU A 31 15.63 19.92 -1.73
N SER A 32 16.86 20.11 -2.19
CA SER A 32 17.76 19.06 -2.67
C SER A 32 18.44 18.27 -1.55
N ALA A 33 18.40 18.75 -0.31
CA ALA A 33 18.89 17.99 0.83
C ALA A 33 18.13 16.67 0.92
N THR A 34 18.80 15.66 1.47
CA THR A 34 18.32 14.29 1.47
C THR A 34 17.93 13.84 2.87
N VAL A 35 17.27 12.69 2.93
CA VAL A 35 17.02 12.00 4.22
C VAL A 35 18.33 11.72 4.95
N ASP A 36 19.41 11.42 4.23
CA ASP A 36 20.71 11.17 4.86
C ASP A 36 21.27 12.44 5.51
N ASP A 37 21.17 13.59 4.86
CA ASP A 37 21.60 14.88 5.43
C ASP A 37 20.84 15.17 6.73
N LEU A 38 19.52 14.96 6.72
CA LEU A 38 18.69 15.13 7.91
C LEU A 38 19.06 14.16 9.04
N LEU A 39 19.25 12.88 8.74
CA LEU A 39 19.60 11.88 9.76
C LEU A 39 20.99 12.13 10.36
N VAL A 40 21.95 12.59 9.54
CA VAL A 40 23.30 12.97 10.00
C VAL A 40 23.24 14.18 10.92
N GLU A 41 22.46 15.20 10.58
CA GLU A 41 22.28 16.40 11.41
C GLU A 41 21.65 16.04 12.75
N ILE A 42 20.60 15.21 12.73
CA ILE A 42 19.95 14.70 13.95
C ILE A 42 20.96 13.96 14.83
N SER A 43 21.69 13.00 14.26
CA SER A 43 22.65 12.18 14.99
C SER A 43 23.77 13.01 15.60
N SER A 44 24.36 13.90 14.81
CA SER A 44 25.61 14.58 15.16
C SER A 44 25.40 15.78 16.09
N HIS A 45 24.22 16.40 16.03
CA HIS A 45 24.01 17.74 16.62
C HIS A 45 22.76 17.87 17.48
N PHE A 46 21.76 16.99 17.34
CA PHE A 46 20.48 17.14 18.04
C PHE A 46 20.24 16.13 19.15
N LEU A 47 20.65 14.87 18.93
CA LEU A 47 20.44 13.82 19.92
C LEU A 47 21.38 14.02 21.12
N PRO A 48 20.87 13.92 22.36
CA PRO A 48 21.70 14.06 23.55
C PRO A 48 22.60 12.84 23.73
N GLY A 49 23.78 13.05 24.27
CA GLY A 49 24.66 11.97 24.70
C GLY A 49 24.07 11.20 25.88
N ILE A 50 24.00 9.88 25.78
CA ILE A 50 23.40 9.01 26.82
C ILE A 50 24.43 8.02 27.35
N ALA A 51 24.39 7.77 28.66
CA ALA A 51 25.17 6.73 29.29
C ALA A 51 24.62 5.33 28.94
N GLY A 52 25.40 4.56 28.19
CA GLY A 52 25.05 3.22 27.73
C GLY A 52 24.43 3.20 26.33
N PRO A 53 23.96 2.04 25.86
CA PRO A 53 23.30 1.93 24.57
C PRO A 53 22.03 2.79 24.48
N ALA A 54 21.95 3.61 23.43
CA ALA A 54 20.80 4.44 23.14
C ALA A 54 20.33 4.23 21.70
N GLY A 55 19.03 4.02 21.53
CA GLY A 55 18.40 3.90 20.23
C GLY A 55 17.38 5.01 20.04
N TRP A 56 17.23 5.46 18.81
CA TRP A 56 16.33 6.53 18.43
C TRP A 56 15.59 6.15 17.17
N ARG A 57 14.28 6.31 17.20
CA ARG A 57 13.43 6.13 16.04
C ARG A 57 13.01 7.49 15.50
N VAL A 58 13.43 7.79 14.27
CA VAL A 58 13.13 9.05 13.59
C VAL A 58 11.98 8.83 12.63
N TYR A 59 10.93 9.63 12.74
CA TYR A 59 9.74 9.55 11.88
C TYR A 59 9.18 10.93 11.56
N LEU A 60 8.41 11.00 10.47
CA LEU A 60 7.67 12.19 10.06
C LEU A 60 6.37 12.34 10.87
N GLY A 61 6.03 13.57 11.21
CA GLY A 61 4.83 13.94 11.95
C GLY A 61 5.08 14.19 13.44
N THR A 62 4.02 14.59 14.14
CA THR A 62 4.10 14.87 15.58
C THR A 62 4.00 13.59 16.40
N ARG A 63 4.23 13.68 17.73
CA ARG A 63 4.11 12.57 18.69
C ARG A 63 2.77 11.80 18.59
N ARG A 64 1.71 12.33 17.96
CA ARG A 64 0.36 11.76 17.96
C ARG A 64 -0.14 11.22 16.62
N ASP A 65 0.55 11.46 15.50
CA ASP A 65 0.03 11.14 14.16
C ASP A 65 0.63 9.87 13.55
N GLU A 66 0.03 9.38 12.45
CA GLU A 66 0.50 8.23 11.68
C GLU A 66 1.97 8.42 11.27
N ARG A 67 2.84 7.52 11.75
CA ARG A 67 4.29 7.72 11.75
C ARG A 67 4.92 7.04 10.55
N GLN A 68 5.30 7.82 9.55
CA GLN A 68 6.24 7.31 8.54
C GLN A 68 7.65 7.32 9.13
N GLU A 69 8.17 6.15 9.49
CA GLU A 69 9.54 5.99 9.97
C GLU A 69 10.54 6.22 8.84
N ILE A 70 11.52 7.10 9.06
CA ILE A 70 12.56 7.42 8.07
C ILE A 70 13.92 6.81 8.42
N GLY A 71 14.17 6.54 9.69
CA GLY A 71 15.38 5.85 10.13
C GLY A 71 15.42 5.47 11.60
N LEU A 72 16.40 4.66 11.94
CA LEU A 72 16.83 4.36 13.31
C LEU A 72 18.27 4.84 13.49
N ILE A 73 18.56 5.49 14.61
CA ILE A 73 19.90 5.94 14.99
C ILE A 73 20.26 5.26 16.30
N TYR A 74 21.43 4.64 16.38
CA TYR A 74 21.94 4.01 17.59
C TYR A 74 23.25 4.66 17.99
N THR A 75 23.31 5.19 19.21
CA THR A 75 24.47 5.91 19.74
C THR A 75 25.10 5.12 20.88
N ARG A 76 26.42 5.30 21.01
CA ARG A 76 27.28 4.74 22.07
C ARG A 76 28.26 5.81 22.54
N ASP A 77 27.70 6.94 22.91
CA ASP A 77 28.43 8.14 23.35
C ASP A 77 29.29 7.83 24.58
N ASP A 78 28.80 6.94 25.44
CA ASP A 78 29.52 6.40 26.59
C ASP A 78 30.88 5.77 26.24
N LEU A 79 31.01 5.22 25.03
CA LEU A 79 32.24 4.61 24.52
C LEU A 79 32.90 5.41 23.41
N GLY A 80 32.36 6.57 23.03
CA GLY A 80 32.83 7.38 21.90
C GLY A 80 32.84 6.62 20.57
N GLN A 81 31.94 5.63 20.40
CA GLN A 81 31.83 4.89 19.14
C GLN A 81 31.04 5.69 18.12
N GLN A 82 31.27 5.41 16.83
CA GLN A 82 30.47 6.01 15.77
C GLN A 82 29.02 5.53 15.82
N ASP A 83 28.10 6.45 15.56
CA ASP A 83 26.68 6.15 15.48
C ASP A 83 26.37 5.19 14.33
N GLN A 84 25.40 4.30 14.57
CA GLN A 84 24.90 3.38 13.57
C GLN A 84 23.52 3.81 13.10
N ILE A 85 23.37 4.04 11.79
CA ILE A 85 22.12 4.51 11.20
C ILE A 85 21.53 3.42 10.30
N CYS A 86 20.27 3.04 10.58
CA CYS A 86 19.48 2.16 9.72
C CYS A 86 18.45 3.01 8.95
N ARG A 87 18.57 3.04 7.62
CA ARG A 87 17.65 3.76 6.75
C ARG A 87 16.33 2.98 6.59
N LEU A 88 15.21 3.62 6.87
CA LEU A 88 13.85 3.08 6.61
C LEU A 88 13.18 3.77 5.42
N SER A 89 13.69 4.94 5.03
CA SER A 89 13.45 5.57 3.73
C SER A 89 14.70 5.47 2.84
N ALA A 90 14.54 5.60 1.53
CA ALA A 90 15.69 5.62 0.63
C ALA A 90 16.54 6.87 0.89
N GLY A 91 17.84 6.70 1.14
CA GLY A 91 18.73 7.83 1.47
C GLY A 91 18.77 8.92 0.41
N LYS A 92 18.54 8.58 -0.86
CA LYS A 92 18.47 9.53 -1.99
C LYS A 92 17.17 10.35 -2.07
N THR A 93 16.16 10.02 -1.28
CA THR A 93 14.90 10.77 -1.27
C THR A 93 15.16 12.16 -0.72
N THR A 94 14.72 13.19 -1.44
CA THR A 94 14.96 14.58 -1.04
C THR A 94 13.92 15.06 -0.04
N LEU A 95 14.27 16.06 0.78
CA LEU A 95 13.36 16.68 1.73
C LEU A 95 12.22 17.42 1.02
N GLY A 96 12.47 17.99 -0.16
CA GLY A 96 11.39 18.57 -0.99
C GLY A 96 10.39 17.53 -1.48
N GLU A 97 10.87 16.33 -1.85
CA GLU A 97 9.98 15.21 -2.19
C GLU A 97 9.16 14.74 -0.98
N LEU A 98 9.78 14.63 0.20
CA LEU A 98 9.08 14.28 1.42
C LEU A 98 8.01 15.31 1.81
N ALA A 99 8.34 16.61 1.79
CA ALA A 99 7.39 17.68 2.10
C ALA A 99 6.17 17.66 1.16
N ARG A 100 6.39 17.43 -0.15
CA ARG A 100 5.29 17.28 -1.11
C ARG A 100 4.40 16.07 -0.82
N ARG A 101 4.98 14.96 -0.34
CA ARG A 101 4.23 13.74 -0.01
C ARG A 101 3.38 13.90 1.25
N THR A 102 3.86 14.65 2.24
CA THR A 102 3.10 14.94 3.46
C THR A 102 2.02 15.99 3.22
N GLY A 103 2.16 16.81 2.17
CA GLY A 103 1.21 17.88 1.85
C GLY A 103 1.25 19.04 2.85
N LEU A 104 2.23 19.06 3.74
CA LEU A 104 2.40 20.08 4.78
C LEU A 104 3.43 21.13 4.33
N PRO A 105 3.24 22.40 4.70
CA PRO A 105 4.19 23.48 4.39
C PRO A 105 5.52 23.35 5.16
N GLU A 106 5.53 22.54 6.21
CA GLU A 106 6.66 22.26 7.08
C GLU A 106 6.78 20.75 7.30
N LEU A 107 8.01 20.25 7.30
CA LEU A 107 8.29 18.85 7.57
C LEU A 107 8.49 18.66 9.08
N ASP A 108 7.47 18.17 9.77
CA ASP A 108 7.61 17.78 11.18
C ASP A 108 8.36 16.45 11.29
N VAL A 109 9.37 16.41 12.16
CA VAL A 109 10.24 15.27 12.40
C VAL A 109 10.34 15.04 13.90
N TYR A 110 10.18 13.79 14.33
CA TYR A 110 10.28 13.43 15.74
C TYR A 110 11.24 12.27 15.97
N ALA A 111 12.18 12.44 16.90
CA ALA A 111 13.10 11.41 17.36
C ALA A 111 12.60 10.79 18.69
N SER A 112 12.05 9.59 18.60
CA SER A 112 11.56 8.84 19.76
C SER A 112 12.66 7.99 20.37
N TYR A 113 12.90 8.15 21.67
CA TYR A 113 13.89 7.35 22.40
C TYR A 113 13.42 5.89 22.53
N LEU A 114 14.35 4.95 22.35
CA LEU A 114 14.18 3.51 22.49
C LEU A 114 14.94 3.03 23.72
N THR A 115 14.29 2.23 24.54
CA THR A 115 14.85 1.72 25.81
C THR A 115 15.04 0.20 25.78
N PHE A 116 15.84 -0.29 26.74
CA PHE A 116 16.10 -1.71 26.96
C PHE A 116 16.68 -2.40 25.71
N ASP A 117 16.20 -3.61 25.39
CA ASP A 117 16.68 -4.41 24.26
C ASP A 117 16.46 -3.75 22.88
N ARG A 118 15.71 -2.65 22.82
CA ARG A 118 15.49 -1.86 21.60
C ARG A 118 16.53 -0.77 21.40
N ALA A 119 17.40 -0.52 22.38
CA ALA A 119 18.33 0.60 22.38
C ALA A 119 19.63 0.33 21.58
N ARG A 120 19.78 -0.86 20.99
CA ARG A 120 20.91 -1.19 20.11
C ARG A 120 20.55 -2.25 19.08
N PRO A 121 21.27 -2.31 17.96
CA PRO A 121 21.18 -3.46 17.07
C PRO A 121 21.76 -4.70 17.75
N LEU A 122 21.11 -5.84 17.48
CA LEU A 122 21.51 -7.15 17.95
C LEU A 122 21.94 -8.01 16.75
N ALA A 123 23.02 -8.76 16.90
CA ALA A 123 23.42 -9.73 15.90
C ALA A 123 22.53 -10.99 15.97
N LEU A 124 22.45 -11.76 14.88
CA LEU A 124 21.59 -12.95 14.82
C LEU A 124 22.03 -14.04 15.80
N ASP A 125 23.33 -14.25 15.95
CA ASP A 125 23.91 -15.17 16.91
C ASP A 125 23.63 -14.75 18.36
N GLU A 126 23.66 -13.45 18.64
CA GLU A 126 23.25 -12.89 19.92
C GLU A 126 21.77 -13.15 20.23
N ILE A 127 20.89 -12.91 19.25
CA ILE A 127 19.46 -13.19 19.40
C ILE A 127 19.23 -14.69 19.62
N THR A 128 19.84 -15.55 18.79
CA THR A 128 19.61 -17.00 18.85
C THR A 128 20.28 -17.68 20.06
N GLY A 129 21.32 -17.08 20.63
CA GLY A 129 21.91 -17.50 21.90
C GLY A 129 21.24 -16.92 23.14
N GLY A 130 20.33 -15.95 22.96
CA GLY A 130 19.67 -15.23 24.05
C GLY A 130 18.53 -16.00 24.70
N ALA A 131 18.22 -15.66 25.95
CA ALA A 131 17.16 -16.31 26.75
C ALA A 131 15.73 -16.07 26.21
N THR A 132 15.54 -15.07 25.35
CA THR A 132 14.25 -14.74 24.72
C THR A 132 13.97 -15.56 23.46
N PHE A 133 15.00 -16.19 22.87
CA PHE A 133 14.81 -17.05 21.70
C PHE A 133 14.41 -18.45 22.13
N THR A 134 13.18 -18.82 21.82
CA THR A 134 12.60 -20.11 22.23
C THR A 134 12.96 -21.27 21.30
N GLY A 135 13.64 -21.00 20.18
CA GLY A 135 13.89 -22.01 19.14
C GLY A 135 12.64 -22.49 18.41
N CYS A 136 11.46 -21.91 18.69
CA CYS A 136 10.21 -22.27 18.06
C CYS A 136 10.30 -22.10 16.55
N ARG A 137 9.85 -23.12 15.82
CA ARG A 137 9.72 -23.07 14.36
C ARG A 137 8.24 -23.02 14.02
N PRO A 138 7.84 -22.18 13.05
CA PRO A 138 6.47 -22.19 12.60
C PRO A 138 6.14 -23.55 11.99
N ASP A 139 5.07 -24.18 12.45
CA ASP A 139 4.46 -25.29 11.74
C ASP A 139 3.88 -24.75 10.44
N LYS A 140 4.48 -25.16 9.32
CA LYS A 140 3.94 -24.82 8.01
C LYS A 140 2.64 -25.58 7.85
N LEU A 141 1.53 -24.88 7.75
CA LEU A 141 0.23 -25.46 7.39
C LEU A 141 0.29 -25.89 5.93
N GLU A 142 0.88 -27.06 5.66
CA GLU A 142 1.07 -27.60 4.31
C GLU A 142 -0.26 -27.69 3.55
N SER A 143 -1.38 -27.90 4.23
CA SER A 143 -2.72 -27.89 3.63
C SER A 143 -3.09 -26.54 3.03
N GLU A 144 -2.83 -25.43 3.74
CA GLU A 144 -3.14 -24.08 3.27
C GLU A 144 -2.11 -23.63 2.22
N ALA A 145 -0.83 -23.88 2.47
CA ALA A 145 0.22 -23.59 1.52
C ALA A 145 0.06 -24.38 0.21
N ALA A 146 -0.34 -25.65 0.28
CA ALA A 146 -0.63 -26.47 -0.91
C ALA A 146 -1.94 -26.05 -1.58
N ALA A 147 -2.97 -25.65 -0.83
CA ALA A 147 -4.21 -25.13 -1.41
C ALA A 147 -3.96 -23.81 -2.17
N ASP A 148 -3.15 -22.92 -1.60
CA ASP A 148 -2.78 -21.66 -2.24
C ASP A 148 -1.78 -21.86 -3.40
N ALA A 149 -0.86 -22.83 -3.28
CA ALA A 149 0.05 -23.22 -4.37
C ALA A 149 -0.67 -23.88 -5.55
N LYS A 150 -1.77 -24.60 -5.30
CA LYS A 150 -2.65 -25.16 -6.35
C LYS A 150 -3.53 -24.11 -7.01
N ARG A 151 -3.60 -22.89 -6.45
CA ARG A 151 -4.42 -21.83 -7.03
C ARG A 151 -3.80 -21.38 -8.34
N ASP A 152 -4.61 -21.37 -9.40
CA ASP A 152 -4.17 -20.90 -10.69
C ASP A 152 -4.07 -19.36 -10.70
N TRP A 153 -2.92 -18.86 -10.26
CA TRP A 153 -2.64 -17.42 -10.19
C TRP A 153 -2.66 -16.75 -11.56
N VAL A 154 -2.44 -17.48 -12.66
CA VAL A 154 -2.57 -16.94 -14.02
C VAL A 154 -4.04 -16.68 -14.32
N MET A 155 -4.92 -17.64 -14.00
CA MET A 155 -6.37 -17.46 -14.13
C MET A 155 -6.89 -16.32 -13.25
N LEU A 156 -6.43 -16.20 -11.99
CA LEU A 156 -6.87 -15.10 -11.12
C LEU A 156 -6.52 -13.71 -11.68
N ARG A 157 -5.30 -13.54 -12.19
CA ARG A 157 -4.89 -12.26 -12.81
C ARG A 157 -5.72 -11.96 -14.05
N GLU A 158 -6.10 -12.98 -14.80
CA GLU A 158 -6.98 -12.80 -15.94
C GLU A 158 -8.37 -12.34 -15.52
N LEU A 159 -8.91 -12.91 -14.44
CA LEU A 159 -10.18 -12.49 -13.88
C LEU A 159 -10.10 -11.04 -13.36
N ASP A 160 -8.99 -10.63 -12.73
CA ASP A 160 -8.75 -9.23 -12.36
C ASP A 160 -8.74 -8.31 -13.57
N ARG A 161 -8.04 -8.71 -14.63
CA ARG A 161 -7.95 -7.94 -15.88
C ARG A 161 -9.34 -7.72 -16.49
N ARG A 162 -10.18 -8.75 -16.49
CA ARG A 162 -11.57 -8.67 -16.97
C ARG A 162 -12.43 -7.78 -16.08
N ALA A 163 -12.30 -7.87 -14.76
CA ALA A 163 -13.03 -7.03 -13.82
C ALA A 163 -12.64 -5.54 -13.97
N ALA A 164 -11.35 -5.26 -14.16
CA ALA A 164 -10.86 -3.92 -14.44
C ALA A 164 -11.39 -3.36 -15.77
N ALA A 165 -11.49 -4.19 -16.81
CA ALA A 165 -11.99 -3.78 -18.12
C ALA A 165 -13.45 -3.30 -18.11
N VAL A 166 -14.29 -3.82 -17.20
CA VAL A 166 -15.71 -3.45 -17.09
C VAL A 166 -16.00 -2.35 -16.06
N ALA A 167 -15.03 -2.03 -15.20
CA ALA A 167 -15.20 -1.08 -14.11
C ALA A 167 -15.62 0.31 -14.59
N GLY A 168 -15.02 0.82 -15.68
CA GLY A 168 -15.38 2.12 -16.26
C GLY A 168 -16.85 2.16 -16.70
N THR A 169 -17.29 1.16 -17.48
CA THR A 169 -18.67 1.06 -17.95
C THR A 169 -19.68 0.97 -16.80
N ARG A 170 -19.35 0.22 -15.74
CA ARG A 170 -20.19 0.13 -14.54
C ARG A 170 -20.32 1.47 -13.83
N ARG A 171 -19.21 2.17 -13.58
CA ARG A 171 -19.22 3.49 -12.93
C ARG A 171 -19.98 4.53 -13.75
N ASP A 172 -19.82 4.52 -15.08
CA ASP A 172 -20.58 5.41 -15.98
C ASP A 172 -22.08 5.15 -15.93
N TRP A 173 -22.48 3.89 -15.75
CA TRP A 173 -23.88 3.53 -15.55
C TRP A 173 -24.39 4.01 -14.19
N VAL A 174 -23.64 3.78 -13.12
CA VAL A 174 -23.97 4.25 -11.76
C VAL A 174 -24.21 5.75 -11.74
N ARG A 175 -23.31 6.52 -12.35
CA ARG A 175 -23.44 7.97 -12.45
C ARG A 175 -24.69 8.40 -13.21
N ARG A 176 -24.95 7.80 -14.38
CA ARG A 176 -26.08 8.17 -15.25
C ARG A 176 -27.44 7.71 -14.73
N THR A 177 -27.48 6.68 -13.91
CA THR A 177 -28.73 6.07 -13.44
C THR A 177 -28.96 6.34 -11.96
N LEU A 178 -28.11 5.78 -11.08
CA LEU A 178 -28.35 5.81 -9.63
C LEU A 178 -28.11 7.20 -9.03
N LEU A 179 -27.09 7.92 -9.46
CA LEU A 179 -26.82 9.26 -8.92
C LEU A 179 -27.71 10.34 -9.54
N ALA A 180 -28.06 10.19 -10.82
CA ALA A 180 -28.99 11.10 -11.50
C ALA A 180 -30.42 11.00 -10.91
N ALA A 181 -30.89 9.78 -10.65
CA ALA A 181 -32.22 9.51 -10.11
C ALA A 181 -32.15 8.38 -9.06
N PRO A 182 -31.76 8.69 -7.81
CA PRO A 182 -31.72 7.70 -6.73
C PRO A 182 -33.09 7.03 -6.52
N PRO A 183 -33.15 5.69 -6.43
CA PRO A 183 -34.38 5.00 -6.07
C PRO A 183 -34.91 5.46 -4.70
N PRO A 184 -36.22 5.57 -4.49
CA PRO A 184 -36.78 6.07 -3.22
C PRO A 184 -36.47 5.17 -2.01
N TRP A 185 -36.11 3.90 -2.24
CA TRP A 185 -35.77 2.93 -1.20
C TRP A 185 -34.25 2.79 -0.97
N ILE A 186 -33.42 3.58 -1.66
CA ILE A 186 -31.95 3.40 -1.62
C ILE A 186 -31.37 3.52 -0.21
N ASP A 187 -31.99 4.32 0.65
CA ASP A 187 -31.58 4.49 2.04
C ASP A 187 -31.69 3.18 2.84
N VAL A 188 -32.62 2.29 2.47
CA VAL A 188 -32.73 0.95 3.07
C VAL A 188 -31.52 0.08 2.69
N PHE A 189 -31.05 0.18 1.45
CA PHE A 189 -29.82 -0.50 1.04
C PHE A 189 -28.62 0.04 1.83
N ILE A 190 -28.51 1.37 1.95
CA ILE A 190 -27.44 2.01 2.72
C ILE A 190 -27.45 1.51 4.16
N ALA A 191 -28.60 1.55 4.84
CA ALA A 191 -28.74 1.15 6.23
C ALA A 191 -28.36 -0.33 6.46
N ARG A 192 -28.82 -1.24 5.58
CA ARG A 192 -28.52 -2.68 5.69
C ARG A 192 -27.03 -3.00 5.50
N ASN A 193 -26.36 -2.23 4.66
CA ASN A 193 -24.97 -2.51 4.26
C ASN A 193 -23.97 -1.52 4.87
N PHE A 194 -24.41 -0.67 5.80
CA PHE A 194 -23.59 0.37 6.43
C PHE A 194 -22.36 -0.21 7.14
N HIS A 195 -22.48 -1.41 7.70
CA HIS A 195 -21.39 -2.10 8.38
C HIS A 195 -20.19 -2.43 7.47
N TYR A 196 -20.36 -2.50 6.14
CA TYR A 196 -19.21 -2.65 5.23
C TYR A 196 -18.42 -1.35 5.06
N LEU A 197 -19.04 -0.20 5.31
CA LEU A 197 -18.42 1.10 5.11
C LEU A 197 -17.27 1.35 6.09
N THR A 198 -17.24 0.69 7.25
CA THR A 198 -16.13 0.78 8.20
C THR A 198 -14.81 0.26 7.63
N GLU A 199 -14.86 -0.66 6.66
CA GLU A 199 -13.67 -1.22 6.01
C GLU A 199 -13.39 -0.59 4.64
N LEU A 200 -14.44 -0.08 3.98
CA LEU A 200 -14.40 0.37 2.59
C LEU A 200 -14.20 1.88 2.44
N HIS A 201 -14.56 2.69 3.44
CA HIS A 201 -14.28 4.12 3.40
C HIS A 201 -12.80 4.40 3.68
N CYS A 202 -12.13 4.99 2.69
CA CYS A 202 -10.76 5.47 2.82
C CYS A 202 -10.51 6.63 1.83
N PRO A 203 -9.34 7.29 1.86
CA PRO A 203 -9.05 8.37 0.92
C PRO A 203 -9.24 7.98 -0.56
N ALA A 204 -8.96 6.73 -0.94
CA ALA A 204 -9.14 6.25 -2.31
C ALA A 204 -10.62 6.12 -2.71
N SER A 205 -11.49 5.62 -1.83
CA SER A 205 -12.93 5.59 -2.11
C SER A 205 -13.53 6.99 -2.16
N MET A 206 -13.02 7.94 -1.35
CA MET A 206 -13.44 9.34 -1.39
C MET A 206 -13.02 10.03 -2.70
N ALA A 207 -11.80 9.77 -3.20
CA ALA A 207 -11.38 10.24 -4.51
C ALA A 207 -12.27 9.68 -5.64
N LEU A 208 -12.74 8.43 -5.50
CA LEU A 208 -13.69 7.84 -6.44
C LEU A 208 -15.07 8.49 -6.35
N ALA A 209 -15.55 8.81 -5.15
CA ALA A 209 -16.81 9.53 -4.95
C ALA A 209 -16.80 10.91 -5.64
N ALA A 210 -15.70 11.65 -5.52
CA ALA A 210 -15.50 12.92 -6.23
C ALA A 210 -15.60 12.74 -7.76
N LYS A 211 -14.95 11.71 -8.32
CA LYS A 211 -15.03 11.37 -9.74
C LYS A 211 -16.46 11.05 -10.18
N LEU A 212 -17.20 10.26 -9.39
CA LEU A 212 -18.60 9.93 -9.69
C LEU A 212 -19.50 11.17 -9.72
N LEU A 213 -19.23 12.15 -8.86
CA LEU A 213 -19.93 13.44 -8.83
C LEU A 213 -19.43 14.43 -9.90
N GLY A 214 -18.42 14.08 -10.69
CA GLY A 214 -17.87 14.95 -11.74
C GLY A 214 -16.93 16.05 -11.22
N VAL A 215 -16.44 15.92 -9.99
CA VAL A 215 -15.41 16.80 -9.42
C VAL A 215 -14.04 16.27 -9.85
N ASN A 216 -13.41 16.95 -10.81
CA ASN A 216 -12.04 16.62 -11.22
C ASN A 216 -11.01 17.12 -10.20
N GLU A 217 -10.11 16.21 -9.81
CA GLU A 217 -8.79 16.41 -9.18
C GLU A 217 -8.56 17.68 -8.35
N SER A 218 -9.36 17.88 -7.31
CA SER A 218 -9.06 18.82 -6.23
C SER A 218 -8.92 18.07 -4.90
N PRO A 219 -8.13 18.57 -3.93
CA PRO A 219 -7.88 17.92 -2.64
C PRO A 219 -9.17 17.57 -1.88
N PRO A 220 -9.14 16.60 -0.94
CA PRO A 220 -10.32 16.17 -0.17
C PRO A 220 -11.09 17.31 0.51
N GLU A 221 -10.39 18.39 0.84
CA GLU A 221 -10.94 19.60 1.49
C GLU A 221 -11.91 20.39 0.60
N ASP A 222 -11.76 20.33 -0.74
CA ASP A 222 -12.67 20.97 -1.71
C ASP A 222 -14.02 20.23 -1.84
N PHE A 223 -14.11 18.98 -1.35
CA PHE A 223 -15.34 18.19 -1.40
C PHE A 223 -16.43 18.76 -0.49
N ALA A 224 -16.07 19.17 0.72
CA ALA A 224 -16.99 19.79 1.66
C ALA A 224 -17.49 21.14 1.12
N ALA A 225 -16.62 21.92 0.48
CA ALA A 225 -16.96 23.22 -0.09
C ALA A 225 -17.91 23.13 -1.31
N ARG A 226 -17.76 22.11 -2.18
CA ARG A 226 -18.66 21.92 -3.34
C ARG A 226 -20.00 21.28 -3.01
N ALA A 227 -20.09 20.49 -1.93
CA ALA A 227 -21.36 19.98 -1.43
C ALA A 227 -22.36 21.10 -1.07
N HIS A 228 -21.86 22.34 -0.86
CA HIS A 228 -22.68 23.50 -0.55
C HIS A 228 -23.28 24.24 -1.76
N ALA A 229 -22.85 23.99 -3.00
CA ALA A 229 -23.21 24.87 -4.11
C ALA A 229 -24.36 24.39 -5.02
N ASP A 230 -24.53 23.09 -5.30
CA ASP A 230 -25.58 22.64 -6.25
C ASP A 230 -25.97 21.15 -6.17
N VAL A 231 -25.39 20.36 -5.25
CA VAL A 231 -25.63 18.90 -5.18
C VAL A 231 -26.51 18.57 -3.98
N ARG A 232 -27.62 17.86 -4.21
CA ARG A 232 -28.50 17.42 -3.12
C ARG A 232 -27.73 16.54 -2.11
N PRO A 233 -27.81 16.80 -0.79
CA PRO A 233 -27.02 16.05 0.22
C PRO A 233 -27.19 14.53 0.15
N ASN A 234 -28.39 14.05 -0.19
CA ASN A 234 -28.67 12.62 -0.37
C ASN A 234 -27.88 12.00 -1.53
N VAL A 235 -27.67 12.73 -2.63
CA VAL A 235 -26.86 12.28 -3.78
C VAL A 235 -25.38 12.19 -3.40
N VAL A 236 -24.89 13.13 -2.57
CA VAL A 236 -23.51 13.10 -2.07
C VAL A 236 -23.28 11.88 -1.18
N ILE A 237 -24.18 11.64 -0.22
CA ILE A 237 -24.13 10.45 0.65
C ILE A 237 -24.14 9.18 -0.19
N LEU A 238 -25.06 9.07 -1.15
CA LEU A 238 -25.14 7.90 -2.03
C LEU A 238 -23.86 7.72 -2.85
N ALA A 239 -23.28 8.79 -3.40
CA ALA A 239 -22.04 8.71 -4.16
C ALA A 239 -20.87 8.20 -3.30
N MET A 240 -20.77 8.66 -2.05
CA MET A 240 -19.75 8.17 -1.10
C MET A 240 -19.92 6.67 -0.82
N VAL A 241 -21.15 6.22 -0.56
CA VAL A 241 -21.45 4.81 -0.33
C VAL A 241 -21.13 3.96 -1.56
N LEU A 242 -21.63 4.31 -2.73
CA LEU A 242 -21.40 3.54 -3.96
C LEU A 242 -19.92 3.54 -4.35
N ALA A 243 -19.20 4.64 -4.13
CA ALA A 243 -17.76 4.69 -4.34
C ALA A 243 -16.98 3.77 -3.40
N ALA A 244 -17.43 3.60 -2.15
CA ALA A 244 -16.84 2.62 -1.24
C ALA A 244 -17.02 1.18 -1.74
N PHE A 245 -18.20 0.84 -2.27
CA PHE A 245 -18.43 -0.47 -2.88
C PHE A 245 -17.65 -0.67 -4.19
N GLU A 246 -17.58 0.33 -5.06
CA GLU A 246 -16.73 0.29 -6.27
C GLU A 246 -15.26 0.11 -5.90
N TRP A 247 -14.78 0.88 -4.94
CA TRP A 247 -13.43 0.73 -4.41
C TRP A 247 -13.20 -0.66 -3.84
N GLY A 248 -14.12 -1.25 -3.07
CA GLY A 248 -14.00 -2.62 -2.58
C GLY A 248 -14.06 -3.69 -3.68
N THR A 249 -14.65 -3.35 -4.83
CA THR A 249 -14.68 -4.19 -6.03
C THR A 249 -13.33 -4.16 -6.75
N GLU A 250 -12.58 -3.06 -6.63
CA GLU A 250 -11.23 -2.87 -7.20
C GLU A 250 -10.10 -3.28 -6.25
N ARG A 251 -10.28 -3.03 -4.96
CA ARG A 251 -9.37 -3.40 -3.88
C ARG A 251 -9.49 -4.89 -3.64
N ASP A 252 -8.34 -5.55 -3.53
CA ASP A 252 -8.23 -6.98 -3.20
C ASP A 252 -8.67 -7.93 -4.31
N ARG A 253 -7.91 -7.86 -5.40
CA ARG A 253 -7.78 -8.86 -6.47
C ARG A 253 -7.91 -10.29 -5.97
N TRP A 254 -8.94 -11.03 -6.41
CA TRP A 254 -9.35 -12.45 -6.17
C TRP A 254 -8.84 -13.23 -4.93
N ARG A 255 -8.37 -12.55 -3.87
CA ARG A 255 -7.84 -13.17 -2.66
C ARG A 255 -8.96 -13.58 -1.70
N VAL A 256 -8.62 -14.61 -0.92
CA VAL A 256 -9.43 -15.45 -0.04
C VAL A 256 -10.51 -14.71 0.76
N GLY A 257 -11.72 -15.29 0.74
CA GLY A 257 -12.94 -14.84 1.42
C GLY A 257 -14.02 -14.44 0.42
N GLU A 258 -15.17 -15.12 0.43
CA GLU A 258 -16.38 -14.58 -0.19
C GLU A 258 -16.63 -13.21 0.43
N ARG A 259 -16.54 -12.13 -0.36
CA ARG A 259 -16.73 -10.77 0.13
C ARG A 259 -18.20 -10.42 -0.05
N PRO A 260 -19.03 -10.53 0.99
CA PRO A 260 -20.48 -10.40 0.84
C PRO A 260 -20.89 -9.00 0.35
N TYR A 261 -20.07 -7.98 0.58
CA TYR A 261 -20.27 -6.63 0.04
C TYR A 261 -20.25 -6.56 -1.49
N ARG A 262 -19.47 -7.41 -2.19
CA ARG A 262 -19.43 -7.42 -3.67
C ARG A 262 -20.73 -7.94 -4.24
N LYS A 263 -21.25 -9.02 -3.65
CA LYS A 263 -22.54 -9.59 -4.00
C LYS A 263 -23.66 -8.57 -3.74
N ALA A 264 -23.72 -8.00 -2.54
CA ALA A 264 -24.73 -7.00 -2.20
C ALA A 264 -24.73 -5.80 -3.18
N TYR A 265 -23.54 -5.33 -3.57
CA TYR A 265 -23.41 -4.24 -4.53
C TYR A 265 -23.87 -4.62 -5.94
N LEU A 266 -23.37 -5.73 -6.48
CA LEU A 266 -23.71 -6.15 -7.84
C LEU A 266 -25.19 -6.57 -7.97
N GLU A 267 -25.77 -7.12 -6.92
CA GLU A 267 -27.22 -7.40 -6.83
C GLU A 267 -28.04 -6.11 -6.81
N LEU A 268 -27.61 -5.07 -6.06
CA LEU A 268 -28.24 -3.75 -6.13
C LEU A 268 -28.23 -3.22 -7.57
N LEU A 269 -27.06 -3.23 -8.22
CA LEU A 269 -26.95 -2.74 -9.60
C LEU A 269 -27.89 -3.51 -10.53
N ALA A 270 -27.89 -4.85 -10.44
CA ALA A 270 -28.74 -5.71 -11.24
C ALA A 270 -30.24 -5.43 -11.00
N HIS A 271 -30.63 -5.26 -9.73
CA HIS A 271 -32.00 -4.92 -9.36
C HIS A 271 -32.44 -3.57 -9.91
N CYS A 272 -31.51 -2.61 -10.02
CA CYS A 272 -31.74 -1.31 -10.65
C CYS A 272 -31.62 -1.32 -12.19
N GLY A 273 -31.48 -2.50 -12.81
CA GLY A 273 -31.49 -2.66 -14.26
C GLY A 273 -30.12 -2.70 -14.94
N TYR A 274 -29.02 -2.73 -14.17
CA TYR A 274 -27.69 -2.94 -14.74
C TYR A 274 -27.53 -4.40 -15.20
N ARG A 275 -27.07 -4.60 -16.44
CA ARG A 275 -26.79 -5.96 -16.92
C ARG A 275 -25.36 -6.36 -16.54
N LEU A 276 -25.24 -7.24 -15.55
CA LEU A 276 -23.94 -7.79 -15.13
C LEU A 276 -23.25 -8.52 -16.29
N SER A 277 -22.01 -8.14 -16.57
CA SER A 277 -21.12 -8.86 -17.48
C SER A 277 -20.79 -10.26 -16.94
N PRO A 278 -20.27 -11.18 -17.77
CA PRO A 278 -19.91 -12.52 -17.32
C PRO A 278 -18.96 -12.52 -16.11
N ILE A 279 -17.97 -11.62 -16.08
CA ILE A 279 -17.04 -11.53 -14.94
C ILE A 279 -17.72 -11.01 -13.67
N GLU A 280 -18.65 -10.05 -13.80
CA GLU A 280 -19.42 -9.54 -12.67
C GLU A 280 -20.42 -10.57 -12.13
N GLN A 281 -20.94 -11.46 -12.99
CA GLN A 281 -21.75 -12.60 -12.53
C GLN A 281 -20.93 -13.58 -11.68
N VAL A 282 -19.64 -13.80 -12.04
CA VAL A 282 -18.74 -14.59 -11.17
C VAL A 282 -18.48 -13.84 -9.86
N MET A 283 -18.23 -12.53 -9.90
CA MET A 283 -17.97 -11.72 -8.69
C MET A 283 -19.18 -11.63 -7.75
N ALA A 284 -20.40 -11.67 -8.30
CA ALA A 284 -21.65 -11.74 -7.53
C ALA A 284 -21.94 -13.16 -7.00
N GLY A 285 -21.17 -14.17 -7.43
CA GLY A 285 -21.38 -15.58 -7.07
C GLY A 285 -22.58 -16.22 -7.77
N HIS A 286 -23.08 -15.64 -8.87
CA HIS A 286 -24.17 -16.24 -9.65
C HIS A 286 -23.69 -17.44 -10.47
N ILE A 287 -22.43 -17.43 -10.88
CA ILE A 287 -21.76 -18.52 -11.61
C ILE A 287 -20.37 -18.75 -11.03
N GLY A 288 -19.86 -19.98 -11.12
CA GLY A 288 -18.48 -20.29 -10.74
C GLY A 288 -17.47 -19.91 -11.83
N ILE A 289 -16.17 -19.95 -11.49
CA ILE A 289 -15.08 -19.64 -12.44
C ILE A 289 -15.09 -20.64 -13.60
N GLU A 290 -15.39 -21.91 -13.32
CA GLU A 290 -15.48 -22.99 -14.29
C GLU A 290 -16.60 -22.80 -15.33
N GLN A 291 -17.62 -21.99 -15.01
CA GLN A 291 -18.72 -21.67 -15.91
C GLN A 291 -18.43 -20.44 -16.78
N LEU A 292 -17.36 -19.70 -16.48
CA LEU A 292 -16.94 -18.55 -17.27
C LEU A 292 -16.37 -19.02 -18.61
N LYS A 293 -17.12 -18.78 -19.70
CA LYS A 293 -16.67 -19.11 -21.05
C LYS A 293 -15.51 -18.21 -21.49
N LEU A 294 -14.33 -18.80 -21.64
CA LEU A 294 -13.18 -18.17 -22.27
C LEU A 294 -13.19 -18.47 -23.77
N SER A 295 -12.71 -17.54 -24.59
CA SER A 295 -12.48 -17.83 -26.01
C SER A 295 -11.31 -18.81 -26.18
N GLU A 296 -11.23 -19.48 -27.33
CA GLU A 296 -10.08 -20.34 -27.65
C GLU A 296 -8.76 -19.54 -27.63
N ALA A 297 -8.79 -18.32 -28.17
CA ALA A 297 -7.65 -17.41 -28.15
C ALA A 297 -7.23 -17.04 -26.71
N ASP A 298 -8.19 -16.76 -25.82
CA ASP A 298 -7.90 -16.48 -24.42
C ASP A 298 -7.30 -17.70 -23.71
N SER A 299 -7.85 -18.89 -23.96
CA SER A 299 -7.38 -20.13 -23.35
C SER A 299 -5.94 -20.43 -23.78
N ALA A 300 -5.66 -20.33 -25.08
CA ALA A 300 -4.31 -20.49 -25.63
C ALA A 300 -3.33 -19.44 -25.07
N ARG A 301 -3.77 -18.19 -24.91
CA ARG A 301 -2.97 -17.13 -24.29
C ARG A 301 -2.60 -17.46 -22.85
N LEU A 302 -3.56 -17.95 -22.04
CA LEU A 302 -3.31 -18.31 -20.65
C LEU A 302 -2.37 -19.52 -20.54
N ASP A 303 -2.55 -20.54 -21.39
CA ASP A 303 -1.65 -21.69 -21.44
C ASP A 303 -0.22 -21.28 -21.81
N ARG A 304 -0.08 -20.33 -22.75
CA ARG A 304 1.23 -19.79 -23.10
C ARG A 304 1.87 -19.03 -21.94
N ILE A 305 1.09 -18.23 -21.21
CA ILE A 305 1.58 -17.54 -20.01
C ILE A 305 2.05 -18.55 -18.95
N ARG A 306 1.28 -19.63 -18.70
CA ARG A 306 1.68 -20.69 -17.76
C ARG A 306 3.03 -21.30 -18.13
N GLN A 307 3.21 -21.68 -19.40
CA GLN A 307 4.47 -22.20 -19.91
C GLN A 307 5.64 -21.23 -19.71
N LEU A 308 5.46 -19.95 -20.04
CA LEU A 308 6.50 -18.93 -19.89
C LEU A 308 6.85 -18.68 -18.42
N ARG A 309 5.87 -18.72 -17.51
CA ARG A 309 6.11 -18.59 -16.06
C ARG A 309 6.87 -19.78 -15.50
N ASP A 310 6.57 -20.99 -15.97
CA ASP A 310 7.32 -22.20 -15.59
C ASP A 310 8.76 -22.13 -16.11
N GLN A 311 8.95 -21.70 -17.36
CA GLN A 311 10.29 -21.49 -17.94
C GLN A 311 11.09 -20.44 -17.14
N GLN A 312 10.47 -19.30 -16.84
CA GLN A 312 11.06 -18.26 -16.00
C GLN A 312 11.47 -18.81 -14.62
N HIS A 313 10.59 -19.59 -13.98
CA HIS A 313 10.88 -20.20 -12.69
C HIS A 313 12.10 -21.14 -12.76
N GLN A 314 12.14 -22.03 -13.78
CA GLN A 314 13.28 -22.94 -13.95
C GLN A 314 14.59 -22.21 -14.22
N LEU A 315 14.59 -21.16 -15.06
CA LEU A 315 15.78 -20.36 -15.32
C LEU A 315 16.31 -19.70 -14.04
N ARG A 316 15.42 -19.15 -13.20
CA ARG A 316 15.80 -18.59 -11.89
C ARG A 316 16.34 -19.65 -10.92
N MET A 317 15.72 -20.82 -10.86
CA MET A 317 16.21 -21.93 -10.04
C MET A 317 17.62 -22.36 -10.48
N ASN A 318 17.83 -22.46 -11.79
CA ASN A 318 19.12 -22.81 -12.37
C ASN A 318 20.20 -21.74 -12.10
N ARG A 319 19.84 -20.46 -12.14
CA ARG A 319 20.76 -19.35 -11.84
C ARG A 319 21.12 -19.24 -10.36
N TYR A 320 20.11 -19.06 -9.50
CA TYR A 320 20.34 -18.64 -8.10
C TYR A 320 20.54 -19.80 -7.12
N TYR A 321 19.90 -20.94 -7.37
CA TYR A 321 19.90 -22.06 -6.43
C TYR A 321 20.84 -23.17 -6.87
N ARG A 322 20.69 -23.66 -8.11
CA ARG A 322 21.55 -24.73 -8.64
C ARG A 322 22.88 -24.22 -9.19
N LYS A 323 22.99 -22.92 -9.47
CA LYS A 323 24.19 -22.25 -10.01
C LYS A 323 24.73 -22.92 -11.29
N THR A 324 23.85 -23.45 -12.13
CA THR A 324 24.20 -24.12 -13.39
C THR A 324 24.25 -23.18 -14.59
N LEU A 325 23.79 -21.93 -14.43
CA LEU A 325 23.85 -20.88 -15.46
C LEU A 325 24.73 -19.71 -15.02
N SER A 326 25.59 -19.24 -15.91
CA SER A 326 26.27 -17.94 -15.74
C SER A 326 25.28 -16.78 -15.85
N GLU A 327 25.70 -15.59 -15.42
CA GLU A 327 24.85 -14.38 -15.53
C GLU A 327 24.50 -14.07 -16.99
N GLU A 328 25.48 -14.13 -17.88
CA GLU A 328 25.30 -13.88 -19.31
C GLU A 328 24.36 -14.90 -19.97
N GLN A 329 24.50 -16.18 -19.62
CA GLN A 329 23.64 -17.25 -20.12
C GLN A 329 22.21 -17.13 -19.61
N TYR A 330 22.04 -16.78 -18.33
CA TYR A 330 20.72 -16.53 -17.76
C TYR A 330 20.06 -15.32 -18.42
N ARG A 331 20.81 -14.22 -18.59
CA ARG A 331 20.31 -13.00 -19.25
C ARG A 331 19.83 -13.28 -20.68
N ALA A 332 20.66 -13.96 -21.47
CA ALA A 332 20.30 -14.33 -22.85
C ALA A 332 19.06 -15.26 -22.92
N ALA A 333 18.88 -16.15 -21.94
CA ALA A 333 17.75 -17.07 -21.89
C ALA A 333 16.45 -16.44 -21.35
N ILE A 334 16.57 -15.49 -20.41
CA ILE A 334 15.41 -14.89 -19.74
C ILE A 334 14.81 -13.71 -20.51
N GLU A 335 15.62 -12.96 -21.26
CA GLU A 335 15.19 -11.83 -22.09
C GLU A 335 14.05 -12.17 -23.07
N PRO A 336 14.13 -13.23 -23.89
CA PRO A 336 13.02 -13.58 -24.79
C PRO A 336 11.74 -13.98 -24.03
N VAL A 337 11.87 -14.66 -22.89
CA VAL A 337 10.73 -15.03 -22.03
C VAL A 337 10.05 -13.77 -21.47
N HIS A 338 10.83 -12.80 -21.01
CA HIS A 338 10.33 -11.52 -20.52
C HIS A 338 9.66 -10.68 -21.63
N ALA A 339 10.25 -10.65 -22.82
CA ALA A 339 9.68 -9.96 -23.98
C ALA A 339 8.32 -10.56 -24.35
N GLU A 340 8.22 -11.88 -24.39
CA GLU A 340 6.97 -12.56 -24.73
C GLU A 340 5.89 -12.36 -23.65
N LEU A 341 6.23 -12.52 -22.36
CA LEU A 341 5.30 -12.21 -21.26
C LEU A 341 4.76 -10.78 -21.36
N SER A 342 5.61 -9.81 -21.65
CA SER A 342 5.21 -8.40 -21.82
C SER A 342 4.23 -8.24 -22.98
N SER A 343 4.47 -8.92 -24.10
CA SER A 343 3.58 -8.91 -25.26
C SER A 343 2.19 -9.50 -24.97
N LEU A 344 2.11 -10.44 -24.03
CA LEU A 344 0.85 -11.07 -23.56
C LEU A 344 0.14 -10.27 -22.45
N GLY A 345 0.67 -9.09 -22.10
CA GLY A 345 0.13 -8.18 -21.08
C GLY A 345 0.58 -8.48 -19.65
N GLU A 346 1.61 -9.32 -19.46
CA GLU A 346 2.15 -9.71 -18.16
C GLU A 346 3.40 -8.91 -17.79
N LEU A 347 3.58 -8.65 -16.49
CA LEU A 347 4.83 -8.05 -16.00
C LEU A 347 5.96 -9.09 -16.03
N PRO A 348 7.09 -8.81 -16.70
CA PRO A 348 8.16 -9.77 -16.88
C PRO A 348 8.86 -10.14 -15.57
N GLY A 349 8.76 -9.34 -14.50
CA GLY A 349 9.46 -9.57 -13.24
C GLY A 349 10.91 -9.11 -13.29
N PRO A 350 11.65 -9.16 -12.16
CA PRO A 350 13.03 -8.68 -12.10
C PRO A 350 13.95 -9.52 -13.00
N MET A 351 14.95 -8.85 -13.58
CA MET A 351 16.08 -9.49 -14.26
C MET A 351 16.95 -10.19 -13.21
#